data_AF-A0A840DKD9-F1
#
_entry.id   AF-A0A840DKD9-F1
#
_cell.length_a   1.000
_cell.length_b   1.000
_cell.length_c   1.000
_cell.angle_alpha   90.00
_cell.angle_beta   90.00
_cell.angle_gamma   90.00
#
_symmetry.space_group_name_H-M   'P 1'
#
loop_
_entity.id
_entity.type
_entity.pdbx_description
1 polymer ?
#
loop_
_entity_poly.entity_id
_entity_poly.type
_entity_poly.pdbx_seq_one_letter_code
_entity_poly.pdbx_strand_id
1 'polypeptide(L)'
;MKENSSGQHKGQKRISKRGRRRLRALLFRVMIPLIRHNKAFRALHEYYTTRPVHPLRKKQSIVVLCGKLLKIVYAVCVKQQAFDEERMMRDIFSSTQIQAA
;
A
#
# COMPACT_ATOMS: atom_id res chain seq x y z
N MET A 1 2.62 -9.53 -11.40
CA MET A 1 3.70 -9.48 -10.39
C MET A 1 4.66 -10.59 -10.75
N LYS A 2 5.84 -10.28 -11.31
CA LYS A 2 6.75 -11.30 -11.86
C LYS A 2 7.57 -11.90 -10.71
N GLU A 3 7.45 -13.20 -10.53
CA GLU A 3 8.22 -13.96 -9.55
C GLU A 3 9.68 -14.01 -10.00
N ASN A 4 10.62 -13.68 -9.11
CA ASN A 4 12.05 -13.84 -9.39
C ASN A 4 12.45 -15.25 -8.98
N SER A 5 12.01 -16.23 -9.76
CA SER A 5 12.33 -17.64 -9.59
C SER A 5 13.31 -18.04 -10.69
N SER A 6 14.62 -17.94 -10.42
CA SER A 6 15.65 -18.50 -11.29
C SER A 6 15.82 -19.99 -10.96
N GLY A 7 14.80 -20.81 -11.25
CA GLY A 7 14.83 -22.29 -11.22
C GLY A 7 15.11 -23.00 -9.89
N GLN A 8 16.00 -22.52 -9.04
CA GLN A 8 16.50 -23.16 -7.82
C GLN A 8 16.38 -22.29 -6.55
N HIS A 9 16.13 -20.97 -6.69
CA HIS A 9 16.04 -20.06 -5.55
C HIS A 9 14.71 -19.29 -5.54
N LYS A 10 13.90 -19.50 -4.50
CA LYS A 10 12.76 -18.64 -4.17
C LYS A 10 13.29 -17.40 -3.44
N GLY A 11 13.67 -16.36 -4.20
CA GLY A 11 14.16 -15.11 -3.64
C GLY A 11 13.10 -14.39 -2.79
N GLN A 12 13.50 -13.79 -1.67
CA GLN A 12 12.60 -12.96 -0.86
C GLN A 12 12.06 -11.78 -1.70
N LYS A 13 10.74 -11.57 -1.65
CA LYS A 13 10.09 -10.47 -2.39
C LYS A 13 10.56 -9.12 -1.84
N ARG A 14 11.39 -8.41 -2.61
CA ARG A 14 11.90 -7.09 -2.25
C ARG A 14 11.26 -6.00 -3.12
N ILE A 15 11.04 -4.82 -2.54
CA ILE A 15 10.56 -3.65 -3.28
C ILE A 15 11.62 -3.27 -4.31
N SER A 16 11.31 -3.43 -5.60
CA SER A 16 12.20 -2.99 -6.68
C SER A 16 12.21 -1.45 -6.76
N LYS A 17 13.36 -0.87 -7.09
CA LYS A 17 13.51 0.59 -7.30
C LYS A 17 13.04 1.02 -8.70
N ARG A 18 12.23 0.20 -9.37
CA ARG A 18 11.75 0.44 -10.74
C ARG A 18 10.71 1.58 -10.77
N GLY A 19 10.74 2.38 -11.83
CA GLY A 19 9.83 3.52 -12.05
C GLY A 19 10.44 4.88 -11.74
N ARG A 20 9.60 5.93 -11.77
CA ARG A 20 10.04 7.34 -11.69
C ARG A 20 10.46 7.74 -10.26
N ARG A 21 11.76 7.95 -10.04
CA ARG A 21 12.34 8.30 -8.72
C ARG A 21 11.70 9.54 -8.07
N ARG A 22 11.49 10.62 -8.85
CA ARG A 22 10.93 11.88 -8.34
C ARG A 22 9.50 11.69 -7.80
N LEU A 23 8.67 10.94 -8.52
CA LEU A 23 7.29 10.64 -8.10
C LEU A 23 7.26 9.84 -6.79
N ARG A 24 8.13 8.83 -6.67
CA ARG A 24 8.24 8.04 -5.43
C ARG A 24 8.61 8.92 -4.23
N ALA A 25 9.55 9.85 -4.40
CA ALA A 25 9.95 10.78 -3.35
C ALA A 25 8.81 11.72 -2.95
N LEU A 26 8.07 12.26 -3.94
CA LEU A 26 6.93 13.13 -3.69
C LEU A 26 5.83 12.39 -2.92
N LEU A 27 5.41 11.22 -3.39
CA LEU A 27 4.38 10.40 -2.74
C LEU A 27 4.76 10.06 -1.30
N PHE A 28 6.04 9.72 -1.06
CA PHE A 28 6.51 9.44 0.30
C PHE A 28 6.39 10.67 1.21
N ARG A 29 6.72 11.87 0.72
CA ARG A 29 6.59 13.13 1.47
C ARG A 29 5.12 13.46 1.76
N VAL A 30 4.22 13.28 0.79
CA VAL A 30 2.78 13.49 0.95
C VAL A 30 2.16 12.52 1.96
N MET A 31 2.63 11.28 1.98
CA MET A 31 2.09 10.24 2.85
C MET A 31 2.33 10.52 4.34
N ILE A 32 3.41 11.22 4.70
CA ILE A 32 3.75 11.52 6.09
C ILE A 32 2.66 12.36 6.80
N PRO A 33 2.29 13.57 6.31
CA PRO A 33 1.20 14.33 6.90
C PRO A 33 -0.15 13.64 6.70
N LEU A 34 -0.37 12.92 5.60
CA LEU A 34 -1.63 12.20 5.38
C LEU A 34 -1.89 11.15 6.48
N ILE A 35 -0.89 10.33 6.81
CA ILE A 35 -0.97 9.35 7.90
C ILE A 35 -1.16 10.05 9.26
N ARG A 36 -0.56 11.24 9.45
CA ARG A 36 -0.68 11.98 10.71
C ARG A 36 -2.11 12.49 10.94
N HIS A 37 -2.75 13.02 9.89
CA HIS A 37 -4.02 13.74 10.01
C HIS A 37 -5.25 12.90 9.65
N ASN A 38 -5.13 11.86 8.81
CA ASN A 38 -6.24 11.00 8.46
C ASN A 38 -6.23 9.69 9.27
N LYS A 39 -7.33 9.41 9.97
CA LYS A 39 -7.46 8.26 10.88
C LYS A 39 -7.43 6.91 10.14
N ALA A 40 -8.09 6.77 8.99
CA ALA A 40 -7.98 5.52 8.21
C ALA A 40 -6.58 5.24 7.71
N PHE A 41 -5.87 6.22 7.13
CA PHE A 41 -4.49 6.00 6.69
C PHE A 41 -3.55 5.65 7.85
N ARG A 42 -3.80 6.21 9.04
CA ARG A 42 -3.10 5.81 10.28
C ARG A 42 -3.40 4.37 10.67
N ALA A 43 -4.66 3.99 10.73
CA ALA A 43 -5.09 2.63 11.07
C ALA A 43 -4.54 1.60 10.08
N LEU A 44 -4.52 1.92 8.78
CA LEU A 44 -3.91 1.08 7.76
C LEU A 44 -2.39 0.96 7.92
N HIS A 45 -1.71 2.07 8.23
CA HIS A 45 -0.27 2.06 8.46
C HIS A 45 0.06 1.12 9.62
N GLU A 46 -0.66 1.28 10.73
CA GLU A 46 -0.55 0.46 11.93
C GLU A 46 -0.79 -1.01 11.63
N TYR A 47 -1.95 -1.34 11.04
CA TYR A 47 -2.30 -2.69 10.60
C TYR A 47 -1.20 -3.37 9.80
N TYR A 48 -0.63 -2.70 8.80
CA TYR A 48 0.45 -3.28 8.00
C TYR A 48 1.75 -3.50 8.77
N THR A 49 2.00 -2.71 9.81
CA THR A 49 3.20 -2.85 10.67
C THR A 49 3.03 -3.85 11.80
N THR A 50 1.81 -4.09 12.27
CA THR A 50 1.50 -4.92 13.45
C THR A 50 0.83 -6.26 13.13
N ARG A 51 0.46 -6.51 11.86
CA ARG A 51 -0.16 -7.78 11.46
C ARG A 51 0.68 -9.00 11.86
N PRO A 52 0.04 -10.12 12.26
CA PRO A 52 0.74 -11.31 12.73
C PRO A 52 1.56 -11.98 11.63
N VAL A 53 1.07 -11.98 10.39
CA VAL A 53 1.73 -12.63 9.25
C VAL A 53 2.50 -11.60 8.42
N HIS A 54 3.83 -11.79 8.34
CA HIS A 54 4.75 -10.94 7.58
C HIS A 54 4.62 -9.44 7.85
N PRO A 55 4.80 -8.93 9.08
CA PRO A 55 4.69 -7.51 9.37
C PRO A 55 5.64 -6.68 8.50
N LEU A 56 5.16 -5.53 8.01
CA LEU A 56 5.97 -4.63 7.18
C LEU A 56 6.78 -3.68 8.06
N ARG A 57 8.01 -3.38 7.64
CA ARG A 57 8.76 -2.27 8.24
C ARG A 57 8.03 -0.94 7.95
N LYS A 58 8.15 0.05 8.83
CA LYS A 58 7.50 1.37 8.70
C LYS A 58 7.62 1.97 7.28
N LYS A 59 8.84 2.03 6.73
CA LYS A 59 9.07 2.54 5.37
C LYS A 59 8.40 1.70 4.27
N GLN A 60 8.30 0.38 4.44
CA GLN A 60 7.63 -0.50 3.48
C GLN A 60 6.12 -0.28 3.51
N SER A 61 5.52 -0.16 4.70
CA SER A 61 4.10 0.16 4.86
C SER A 61 3.75 1.49 4.16
N ILE A 62 4.56 2.54 4.35
CA ILE A 62 4.37 3.82 3.64
C ILE A 62 4.38 3.63 2.11
N VAL A 63 5.30 2.83 1.57
CA VAL A 63 5.36 2.57 0.12
C VAL A 63 4.12 1.84 -0.40
N VAL A 64 3.57 0.90 0.38
CA VAL A 64 2.31 0.23 0.05
C VAL A 64 1.16 1.24 0.01
N LEU A 65 1.08 2.11 1.02
CA LEU A 65 0.08 3.17 1.09
C LEU A 65 0.20 4.17 -0.06
N CYS A 66 1.41 4.50 -0.52
CA CYS A 66 1.61 5.34 -1.70
C CYS A 66 0.94 4.74 -2.95
N GLY A 67 1.06 3.42 -3.12
CA GLY A 67 0.39 2.70 -4.21
C GLY A 67 -1.13 2.72 -4.06
N LYS A 68 -1.65 2.60 -2.84
CA LYS A 68 -3.10 2.71 -2.56
C LYS A 68 -3.62 4.11 -2.86
N LEU A 69 -2.90 5.15 -2.42
CA LEU A 69 -3.24 6.55 -2.68
C LEU A 69 -3.33 6.81 -4.19
N LEU A 70 -2.38 6.31 -4.98
CA LEU A 70 -2.40 6.48 -6.43
C LEU A 70 -3.65 5.86 -7.08
N LYS A 71 -4.09 4.68 -6.60
CA LYS A 71 -5.32 4.03 -7.08
C LYS A 71 -6.57 4.84 -6.71
N ILE A 72 -6.59 5.44 -5.52
CA ILE A 72 -7.69 6.31 -5.06
C ILE A 72 -7.77 7.55 -5.94
N VAL A 73 -6.65 8.26 -6.11
CA VAL A 73 -6.58 9.46 -6.99
C VAL A 73 -7.03 9.11 -8.40
N TYR A 74 -6.58 7.98 -8.95
CA TYR A 74 -7.03 7.51 -10.26
C TYR A 74 -8.55 7.27 -10.31
N ALA A 75 -9.13 6.62 -9.30
CA ALA A 75 -10.58 6.39 -9.23
C ALA A 75 -11.37 7.70 -9.16
N VAL A 76 -10.90 8.68 -8.40
CA VAL A 76 -11.52 10.00 -8.30
C VAL A 76 -11.43 10.74 -9.65
N CYS A 77 -10.23 10.84 -10.22
CA CYS A 77 -10.02 11.66 -11.42
C CYS A 77 -10.57 11.02 -12.70
N VAL A 78 -10.45 9.70 -12.84
CA VAL A 78 -10.75 9.01 -14.11
C VAL A 78 -12.13 8.35 -14.09
N LYS A 79 -12.52 7.76 -12.95
CA LYS A 79 -13.82 7.10 -12.81
C LYS A 79 -14.91 8.01 -12.24
N GLN A 80 -14.57 9.26 -11.91
CA GLN A 80 -15.48 10.23 -11.28
C GLN A 80 -16.16 9.68 -10.03
N GLN A 81 -15.48 8.77 -9.32
CA GLN A 81 -16.01 8.15 -8.12
C GLN A 81 -15.53 8.93 -6.89
N ALA A 82 -16.46 9.40 -6.07
CA ALA A 82 -16.12 10.05 -4.81
C ALA A 82 -15.30 9.11 -3.91
N PHE A 83 -14.34 9.70 -3.19
CA PHE A 83 -13.59 8.98 -2.17
C PHE A 83 -14.50 8.64 -0.99
N ASP A 84 -14.49 7.36 -0.61
CA ASP A 84 -15.23 6.82 0.53
C ASP A 84 -14.22 6.05 1.40
N GLU A 85 -14.02 6.55 2.63
CA GLU A 85 -13.08 6.00 3.60
C GLU A 85 -13.53 4.61 4.09
N GLU A 86 -14.82 4.41 4.34
CA GLU A 86 -15.34 3.12 4.82
C GLU A 86 -15.25 2.05 3.75
N ARG A 87 -15.58 2.39 2.51
CA ARG A 87 -15.39 1.49 1.37
C ARG A 87 -13.91 1.12 1.21
N MET A 88 -13.01 2.09 1.31
CA MET A 88 -11.57 1.84 1.23
C MET A 88 -11.11 0.83 2.29
N MET A 89 -11.58 0.99 3.53
CA MET A 89 -11.23 0.11 4.65
C MET A 89 -11.78 -1.30 4.42
N ARG A 90 -13.06 -1.43 4.05
CA ARG A 90 -13.70 -2.72 3.73
C ARG A 90 -12.92 -3.49 2.66
N ASP A 91 -12.58 -2.84 1.54
CA ASP A 91 -11.84 -3.49 0.45
C ASP A 91 -10.50 -4.10 0.91
N ILE A 92 -9.82 -3.47 1.88
CA ILE A 92 -8.52 -3.92 2.38
C ILE A 92 -8.67 -5.11 3.33
N PHE A 93 -9.66 -5.09 4.20
CA PHE A 93 -9.89 -6.20 5.15
C PHE A 93 -10.51 -7.42 4.46
N SER A 94 -11.46 -7.22 3.54
CA SER A 94 -12.07 -8.31 2.77
C SER A 94 -11.04 -9.05 1.91
N SER A 95 -10.08 -8.33 1.32
CA SER A 95 -9.01 -8.96 0.53
C SER A 95 -7.94 -9.66 1.38
N THR A 96 -7.79 -9.30 2.66
CA THR A 96 -6.89 -10.01 3.58
C THR A 96 -7.45 -11.39 3.93
N GLN A 97 -8.77 -11.53 4.14
CA GLN A 97 -9.39 -12.82 4.43
C GLN A 97 -9.22 -13.83 3.28
N ILE A 98 -9.24 -13.36 2.03
CA ILE A 98 -9.05 -14.21 0.83
C ILE A 98 -7.60 -14.72 0.69
N GLN A 99 -6.60 -14.07 1.30
CA GLN A 99 -5.20 -14.52 1.26
C GLN A 99 -4.79 -15.41 2.44
N ALA A 100 -5.68 -15.57 3.43
CA ALA A 100 -5.45 -16.39 4.63
C ALA A 100 -6.21 -17.72 4.61
N ALA A 101 -7.03 -17.97 3.58
CA ALA A 101 -7.66 -19.24 3.25
C ALA A 101 -6.91 -19.91 2.10
#